data_AF-A0A7V8YDJ8-F1
#
_entry.id   AF-A0A7V8YDJ8-F1
#
_cell.length_a   1.000
_cell.length_b   1.000
_cell.length_c   1.000
_cell.angle_alpha   90.00
_cell.angle_beta   90.00
_cell.angle_gamma   90.00
#
_symmetry.space_group_name_H-M   'P 1'
#
loop_
_entity.id
_entity.type
_entity.pdbx_description
1 polymer ?
#
loop_
_entity_poly.entity_id
_entity_poly.type
_entity_poly.pdbx_seq_one_letter_code
_entity_poly.pdbx_strand_id
1 'polypeptide(L)'
;MSQWSWRGVHGPALLGIVNVTPDSFSDGGRYAGMSAVEYGLTLLADGADWLDVGGESTRPGAVPVEASEEMDRVLPVVEGLLRERPDAVISVDTSKPDVAAAALGLGARIVNDVRGL
;
A
#
# COMPACT_ATOMS: atom_id res chain seq x y z
N MET A 1 17.30 3.48 -16.97
CA MET A 1 17.17 3.82 -15.54
C MET A 1 16.73 5.26 -15.46
N SER A 2 15.43 5.53 -15.28
CA SER A 2 14.95 6.90 -15.08
C SER A 2 15.45 7.39 -13.72
N GLN A 3 16.03 8.59 -13.69
CA GLN A 3 16.38 9.26 -12.44
C GLN A 3 15.09 9.50 -11.65
N TRP A 4 14.92 8.81 -10.53
CA TRP A 4 13.86 9.10 -9.59
C TRP A 4 14.13 10.46 -8.95
N SER A 5 13.11 11.30 -8.90
CA SER A 5 13.24 12.62 -8.30
C SER A 5 12.11 12.78 -7.29
N TRP A 6 12.44 13.02 -6.03
CA TRP A 6 11.52 13.57 -5.03
C TRP A 6 10.95 14.95 -5.43
N ARG A 7 11.35 15.47 -6.61
CA ARG A 7 11.04 16.78 -7.14
C ARG A 7 9.59 16.80 -7.61
N GLY A 8 8.69 17.02 -6.67
CA GLY A 8 7.26 17.20 -6.92
C GLY A 8 6.54 17.64 -5.66
N VAL A 9 6.95 17.11 -4.50
CA VAL A 9 6.39 17.50 -3.21
C VAL A 9 7.12 18.75 -2.70
N HIS A 10 6.44 19.89 -2.74
CA HIS A 10 6.92 21.15 -2.17
C HIS A 10 6.19 21.42 -0.85
N GLY A 11 6.62 20.75 0.22
CA GLY A 11 5.96 20.80 1.53
C GLY A 11 5.82 19.42 2.16
N PRO A 12 4.97 19.25 3.18
CA PRO A 12 4.62 17.93 3.70
C PRO A 12 4.01 17.06 2.59
N ALA A 13 4.47 15.82 2.45
CA ALA A 13 3.86 14.84 1.57
C ALA A 13 2.60 14.25 2.22
N LEU A 14 1.55 14.05 1.44
CA LEU A 14 0.35 13.34 1.85
C LEU A 14 0.46 11.86 1.45
N LEU A 15 0.40 10.97 2.44
CA LEU A 15 0.44 9.53 2.26
C LEU A 15 -0.97 8.96 2.42
N GLY A 16 -1.54 8.43 1.33
CA GLY A 16 -2.84 7.79 1.33
C GLY A 16 -2.75 6.36 1.84
N ILE A 17 -3.53 6.00 2.86
CA ILE A 17 -3.48 4.68 3.49
C ILE A 17 -4.46 3.73 2.81
N VAL A 18 -3.97 2.59 2.33
CA VAL A 18 -4.75 1.51 1.72
C VAL A 18 -4.57 0.23 2.56
N ASN A 19 -5.45 0.05 3.54
CA ASN A 19 -5.47 -1.17 4.36
C ASN A 19 -6.25 -2.27 3.65
N VAL A 20 -5.58 -3.39 3.36
CA VAL A 20 -6.13 -4.55 2.65
C VAL A 20 -6.41 -5.68 3.65
N THR A 21 -7.21 -5.38 4.65
CA THR A 21 -7.73 -6.40 5.59
C THR A 21 -9.11 -6.88 5.14
N PRO A 22 -9.53 -8.11 5.47
CA PRO A 22 -10.83 -8.65 5.03
C PRO A 22 -11.99 -7.67 5.23
N ASP A 23 -12.06 -7.06 6.41
CA ASP A 23 -13.15 -6.14 6.79
C ASP A 23 -13.14 -4.80 6.02
N SER A 24 -12.05 -4.45 5.32
CA SER A 24 -11.87 -3.12 4.73
C SER A 24 -12.80 -2.85 3.54
N PHE A 25 -13.16 -3.89 2.78
CA PHE A 25 -13.88 -3.73 1.50
C PHE A 25 -15.08 -4.67 1.32
N SER A 26 -15.31 -5.63 2.24
CA SER A 26 -16.39 -6.62 2.10
C SER A 26 -17.64 -6.34 2.96
N ASP A 27 -17.50 -5.77 4.17
CA ASP A 27 -18.52 -5.97 5.22
C ASP A 27 -19.23 -4.67 5.68
N GLY A 28 -19.72 -3.84 4.74
CA GLY A 28 -20.63 -2.72 5.06
C GLY A 28 -19.97 -1.45 5.61
N GLY A 29 -18.64 -1.36 5.52
CA GLY A 29 -17.89 -0.11 5.76
C GLY A 29 -18.10 0.95 4.68
N ARG A 30 -17.49 2.13 4.87
CA ARG A 30 -17.59 3.28 3.95
C ARG A 30 -17.22 2.97 2.49
N TYR A 31 -16.43 1.91 2.26
CA TYR A 31 -15.92 1.51 0.95
C TYR A 31 -16.36 0.10 0.53
N ALA A 32 -17.43 -0.44 1.13
CA ALA A 32 -17.95 -1.76 0.77
C ALA A 32 -18.30 -1.84 -0.72
N GLY A 33 -17.79 -2.85 -1.41
CA GLY A 33 -18.00 -3.07 -2.86
C GLY A 33 -17.04 -2.29 -3.77
N MET A 34 -16.15 -1.46 -3.23
CA MET A 34 -15.02 -0.88 -3.95
C MET A 34 -13.78 -1.75 -3.72
N SER A 35 -12.98 -1.98 -4.77
CA SER A 35 -11.70 -2.66 -4.63
C SER A 35 -10.64 -1.76 -3.98
N ALA A 36 -9.63 -2.36 -3.34
CA ALA A 36 -8.51 -1.63 -2.78
C ALA A 36 -7.75 -0.79 -3.83
N VAL A 37 -7.70 -1.26 -5.09
CA VAL A 37 -7.09 -0.54 -6.21
C VAL A 37 -7.90 0.71 -6.54
N GLU A 38 -9.22 0.61 -6.70
CA GLU A 38 -10.08 1.76 -6.95
C GLU A 38 -9.99 2.79 -5.82
N TYR A 39 -9.90 2.32 -4.57
CA TYR A 39 -9.74 3.20 -3.42
C TYR A 39 -8.39 3.93 -3.45
N GLY A 40 -7.29 3.23 -3.71
CA GLY A 40 -5.97 3.85 -3.85
C GLY A 40 -5.90 4.86 -5.00
N LEU A 41 -6.53 4.57 -6.14
CA LEU A 41 -6.66 5.51 -7.25
C LEU A 41 -7.48 6.75 -6.87
N THR A 42 -8.54 6.59 -6.08
CA THR A 42 -9.33 7.69 -5.54
C THR A 42 -8.47 8.57 -4.63
N LEU A 43 -7.66 8.00 -3.74
CA LEU A 43 -6.76 8.76 -2.87
C LEU A 43 -5.75 9.59 -3.67
N LEU A 44 -5.17 9.02 -4.74
CA LEU A 44 -4.28 9.75 -5.65
C LEU A 44 -5.02 10.89 -6.37
N ALA A 45 -6.27 10.67 -6.78
CA ALA A 45 -7.10 11.70 -7.41
C ALA A 45 -7.47 12.83 -6.44
N ASP A 46 -7.67 12.50 -5.16
CA ASP A 46 -7.96 13.44 -4.07
C ASP A 46 -6.71 14.21 -3.59
N GLY A 47 -5.53 13.92 -4.15
CA GLY A 47 -4.30 14.67 -3.91
C GLY A 47 -3.32 14.01 -2.95
N ALA A 48 -3.44 12.71 -2.67
CA ALA A 48 -2.35 11.97 -2.04
C ALA A 48 -1.13 11.97 -2.98
N ASP A 49 0.04 12.33 -2.45
CA ASP A 49 1.29 12.28 -3.20
C ASP A 49 1.71 10.82 -3.42
N TRP A 50 1.63 10.02 -2.35
CA TRP A 50 2.06 8.63 -2.31
C TRP A 50 0.96 7.75 -1.68
N LEU A 51 1.08 6.43 -1.85
CA LEU A 51 0.21 5.46 -1.20
C LEU A 51 1.01 4.56 -0.25
N ASP A 52 0.39 4.13 0.84
CA ASP A 52 0.92 3.12 1.77
C ASP A 52 -0.04 1.94 1.83
N VAL A 53 0.41 0.77 1.38
CA VAL A 53 -0.41 -0.43 1.24
C VAL A 53 0.00 -1.45 2.30
N GLY A 54 -0.93 -1.82 3.18
CA GLY A 54 -0.69 -2.77 4.27
C GLY A 54 -1.74 -3.89 4.30
N GLY A 55 -1.30 -5.13 4.41
CA GLY A 55 -2.18 -6.32 4.45
C GLY A 55 -2.42 -6.88 5.86
N GLU A 56 -1.65 -6.41 6.84
CA GLU A 56 -1.73 -6.81 8.24
C GLU A 56 -2.20 -5.64 9.10
N SER A 57 -3.15 -5.89 10.01
CA SER A 57 -3.56 -4.90 10.99
C SER A 57 -2.52 -4.83 12.10
N THR A 58 -1.95 -3.64 12.33
CA THR A 58 -1.07 -3.35 13.47
C THR A 58 -1.83 -2.86 14.71
N ARG A 59 -3.17 -2.93 14.69
CA ARG A 59 -4.01 -2.50 15.82
C ARG A 59 -3.80 -3.40 17.06
N PRO A 60 -3.91 -2.85 18.29
CA PRO A 60 -3.79 -3.65 19.50
C PRO A 60 -4.75 -4.84 19.51
N GLY A 61 -4.21 -6.05 19.73
CA GLY A 61 -4.98 -7.29 19.77
C GLY A 61 -5.25 -7.96 18.42
N ALA A 62 -4.77 -7.40 17.30
CA ALA A 62 -4.79 -8.09 16.02
C ALA A 62 -3.90 -9.34 16.06
N VAL A 63 -4.37 -10.43 15.47
CA VAL A 63 -3.57 -11.64 15.29
C VAL A 63 -2.66 -11.42 14.08
N PRO A 64 -1.33 -11.59 14.22
CA PRO A 64 -0.42 -11.54 13.08
C PRO A 64 -0.81 -12.58 12.02
N VAL A 65 -0.65 -12.22 10.76
CA VAL A 65 -0.84 -13.13 9.64
C VAL A 65 0.49 -13.67 9.14
N GLU A 66 0.48 -14.82 8.51
CA GLU A 66 1.66 -15.38 7.86
C GLU A 66 2.08 -14.51 6.66
N ALA A 67 3.37 -14.51 6.32
CA ALA A 67 3.89 -13.70 5.21
C ALA A 67 3.18 -14.00 3.88
N SER A 68 2.84 -15.26 3.62
CA SER A 68 2.09 -15.66 2.42
C SER A 68 0.70 -15.03 2.36
N GLU A 69 0.00 -14.99 3.48
CA GLU A 69 -1.34 -14.41 3.56
C GLU A 69 -1.29 -12.88 3.38
N GLU A 70 -0.29 -12.22 3.94
CA GLU A 70 -0.07 -10.79 3.71
C GLU A 70 0.28 -10.49 2.24
N MET A 71 1.12 -11.32 1.62
CA MET A 71 1.44 -11.20 0.18
C MET A 71 0.20 -11.35 -0.70
N ASP A 72 -0.66 -12.35 -0.43
CA ASP A 72 -1.89 -12.58 -1.18
C ASP A 72 -2.85 -11.38 -1.12
N ARG A 73 -2.78 -10.59 -0.03
CA ARG A 73 -3.54 -9.35 0.14
C ARG A 73 -2.87 -8.16 -0.56
N VAL A 74 -1.57 -7.95 -0.34
CA VAL A 74 -0.87 -6.72 -0.74
C VAL A 74 -0.46 -6.73 -2.21
N LEU A 75 0.12 -7.82 -2.71
CA LEU A 75 0.75 -7.85 -4.03
C LEU A 75 -0.21 -7.56 -5.18
N PRO A 76 -1.45 -8.10 -5.22
CA PRO A 76 -2.41 -7.77 -6.27
C PRO A 76 -2.80 -6.29 -6.30
N VAL A 77 -2.82 -5.63 -5.14
CA VAL A 77 -3.14 -4.20 -5.01
C VAL A 77 -1.99 -3.35 -5.52
N VAL A 78 -0.75 -3.65 -5.12
CA VAL A 78 0.45 -2.96 -5.61
C VAL A 78 0.55 -3.09 -7.13
N GLU A 79 0.38 -4.30 -7.67
CA GLU A 79 0.44 -4.55 -9.10
C GLU A 79 -0.68 -3.80 -9.85
N GLY A 80 -1.91 -3.83 -9.33
CA GLY A 80 -3.05 -3.12 -9.91
C GLY A 80 -2.85 -1.61 -9.94
N LEU A 81 -2.37 -1.02 -8.84
CA LEU A 81 -2.10 0.41 -8.75
C LEU A 81 -1.01 0.85 -9.73
N LEU A 82 0.09 0.10 -9.85
CA LEU A 82 1.18 0.42 -10.79
C LEU A 82 0.79 0.18 -12.25
N ARG A 83 -0.16 -0.73 -12.52
CA ARG A 83 -0.70 -0.94 -13.86
C ARG A 83 -1.51 0.27 -14.33
N GLU A 84 -2.37 0.80 -13.47
CA GLU A 84 -3.24 1.94 -13.77
C GLU A 84 -2.51 3.29 -13.65
N ARG A 85 -1.55 3.40 -12.73
CA ARG A 85 -0.73 4.60 -12.46
C ARG A 85 0.75 4.23 -12.32
N PRO A 86 1.47 4.02 -13.44
CA PRO A 86 2.87 3.60 -13.43
C PRO A 86 3.83 4.59 -12.76
N ASP A 87 3.40 5.85 -12.60
CA ASP A 87 4.13 6.93 -11.95
C ASP A 87 3.90 7.00 -10.43
N ALA A 88 2.90 6.27 -9.89
CA ALA A 88 2.58 6.28 -8.48
C ALA A 88 3.75 5.80 -7.62
N VAL A 89 4.00 6.51 -6.52
CA VAL A 89 4.95 6.07 -5.49
C VAL A 89 4.17 5.27 -4.46
N ILE A 90 4.54 3.99 -4.34
CA ILE A 90 3.91 3.07 -3.40
C ILE A 90 4.92 2.69 -2.32
N SER A 91 4.50 2.90 -1.09
CA SER A 91 5.04 2.32 0.13
C SER A 91 4.31 1.02 0.46
N VAL A 92 5.05 0.03 0.94
CA VAL A 92 4.48 -1.19 1.54
C VAL A 92 4.65 -1.12 3.05
N ASP A 93 3.53 -1.14 3.79
CA ASP A 93 3.52 -1.19 5.26
C ASP A 93 3.66 -2.65 5.69
N THR A 94 4.89 -3.05 5.97
CA THR A 94 5.21 -4.40 6.42
C THR A 94 6.53 -4.43 7.18
N SER A 95 6.59 -5.35 8.14
CA SER A 95 7.81 -5.70 8.88
C SER A 95 8.37 -7.06 8.48
N LYS A 96 7.81 -7.68 7.42
CA LYS A 96 8.18 -9.00 6.94
C LYS A 96 9.08 -8.86 5.69
N PRO A 97 10.35 -9.30 5.76
CA PRO A 97 11.29 -9.14 4.64
C PRO A 97 10.81 -9.74 3.32
N ASP A 98 10.13 -10.89 3.35
CA ASP A 98 9.64 -11.55 2.15
C ASP A 98 8.54 -10.74 1.45
N VAL A 99 7.62 -10.13 2.23
CA VAL A 99 6.57 -9.24 1.72
C VAL A 99 7.20 -7.98 1.11
N ALA A 100 8.14 -7.37 1.84
CA ALA A 100 8.86 -6.19 1.37
C ALA A 100 9.62 -6.47 0.06
N ALA A 101 10.38 -7.58 0.00
CA ALA A 101 11.14 -7.96 -1.19
C ALA A 101 10.23 -8.22 -2.40
N ALA A 102 9.11 -8.91 -2.21
CA ALA A 102 8.15 -9.17 -3.27
C ALA A 102 7.50 -7.87 -3.79
N ALA A 103 7.07 -6.97 -2.91
CA ALA A 103 6.47 -5.70 -3.28
C ALA A 103 7.47 -4.78 -4.02
N LEU A 104 8.73 -4.72 -3.56
CA LEU A 104 9.80 -4.01 -4.26
C LEU A 104 10.05 -4.60 -5.66
N GLY A 105 9.97 -5.93 -5.79
CA GLY A 105 10.07 -6.64 -7.07
C GLY A 105 8.97 -6.24 -8.08
N LEU A 106 7.76 -5.93 -7.61
CA LEU A 106 6.66 -5.42 -8.45
C LEU A 106 6.82 -3.94 -8.81
N GLY A 107 7.62 -3.20 -8.03
CA GLY A 107 7.90 -1.80 -8.27
C GLY A 107 7.42 -0.85 -7.18
N ALA A 108 7.04 -1.35 -6.00
CA ALA A 108 7.02 -0.51 -4.80
C ALA A 108 8.40 0.15 -4.61
N ARG A 109 8.41 1.30 -3.92
CA ARG A 109 9.62 2.14 -3.80
C ARG A 109 10.04 2.38 -2.37
N ILE A 110 9.13 2.19 -1.42
CA ILE A 110 9.33 2.46 0.00
C ILE A 110 8.88 1.23 0.77
N VAL A 111 9.64 0.87 1.82
CA VAL A 111 9.22 -0.08 2.85
C VAL A 111 8.96 0.75 4.10
N ASN A 112 7.75 0.69 4.62
CA ASN A 112 7.37 1.30 5.89
C ASN A 112 7.36 0.20 6.96
N ASP A 113 8.52 -0.03 7.58
CA ASP A 113 8.65 -1.00 8.67
C ASP A 113 8.45 -0.32 10.02
N VAL A 114 7.31 -0.57 10.65
CA VAL A 114 6.97 -0.06 11.98
C VAL A 114 7.93 -0.51 13.10
N ARG A 115 8.79 -1.51 12.85
CA ARG A 115 9.84 -1.97 13.78
C ARG A 115 11.14 -1.17 13.66
N GLY A 116 11.29 -0.36 12.61
CA GLY A 116 12.40 0.59 12.45
C GLY A 116 13.77 -0.05 12.15
N LEU A 117 13.80 -1.11 11.33
CA LEU A 117 15.01 -1.83 10.93
C LEU A 117 15.46 -1.51 9.50
#